data_AF-A0A1I5UDN3-F1
#
_entry.id   AF-A0A1I5UDN3-F1
#
_cell.length_a   1.000
_cell.length_b   1.000
_cell.length_c   1.000
_cell.angle_alpha   90.00
_cell.angle_beta   90.00
_cell.angle_gamma   90.00
#
_symmetry.space_group_name_H-M   'P 1'
#
loop_
_entity.id
_entity.type
_entity.pdbx_description
1 polymer ?
#
loop_
_entity_poly.entity_id
_entity_poly.type
_entity_poly.pdbx_seq_one_letter_code
_entity_poly.pdbx_strand_id
1 'polypeptide(L)'
;MRDTPFDTRSSEWIGDMTVWLREHAETNDEQLGRLRRNLRQARERELTARQRQMLALYYDQGMKMSQIARKLGVNSSTVSRTIRRARERLYRCLRYGL
;
A
#
# COMPACT_ATOMS: atom_id res chain seq x y z
N MET A 1 7.50 21.58 -18.67
CA MET A 1 7.30 20.23 -18.10
C MET A 1 6.36 20.38 -16.92
N ARG A 2 5.25 19.64 -16.86
CA ARG A 2 4.17 19.87 -15.89
C ARG A 2 4.57 19.38 -14.49
N ASP A 3 4.70 20.30 -13.54
CA ASP A 3 4.69 20.05 -12.11
C ASP A 3 3.37 19.38 -11.69
N THR A 4 3.43 18.10 -11.36
CA THR A 4 2.32 17.44 -10.65
C THR A 4 2.51 17.65 -9.15
N PRO A 5 1.55 18.26 -8.43
CA PRO A 5 1.66 18.49 -6.99
C PRO A 5 1.80 17.14 -6.28
N PHE A 6 2.79 17.06 -5.40
CA PHE A 6 3.03 15.90 -4.55
C PHE A 6 1.79 15.68 -3.66
N ASP A 7 1.11 14.55 -3.85
CA ASP A 7 -0.12 14.20 -3.13
C ASP A 7 0.21 13.83 -1.68
N THR A 8 0.08 14.83 -0.79
CA THR A 8 0.24 14.74 0.66
C THR A 8 -0.72 13.76 1.35
N ARG A 9 -1.78 13.30 0.67
CA ARG A 9 -2.77 12.36 1.23
C ARG A 9 -2.24 10.93 1.38
N SER A 10 -1.13 10.59 0.71
CA SER A 10 -0.48 9.29 0.94
C SER A 10 0.13 9.17 2.35
N SER A 11 0.54 10.29 2.93
CA SER A 11 1.07 10.39 4.30
C SER A 11 -0.04 10.29 5.34
N GLU A 12 -1.18 10.94 5.09
CA GLU A 12 -2.36 10.91 5.97
C GLU A 12 -2.89 9.48 6.13
N TRP A 13 -2.90 8.67 5.07
CA TRP A 13 -3.38 7.28 5.16
C TRP A 13 -2.41 6.33 5.87
N ILE A 14 -1.10 6.52 5.74
CA ILE A 14 -0.13 5.77 6.56
C ILE A 14 -0.31 6.17 8.02
N GLY A 15 -0.57 7.45 8.28
CA GLY A 15 -1.03 7.97 9.57
C GLY A 15 -2.26 7.22 10.06
N ASP A 16 -3.38 7.27 9.34
CA ASP A 16 -4.64 6.64 9.72
C ASP A 16 -4.53 5.13 9.93
N MET A 17 -3.81 4.41 9.06
CA MET A 17 -3.63 2.97 9.21
C MET A 17 -2.77 2.65 10.44
N THR A 18 -1.75 3.46 10.73
CA THR A 18 -0.87 3.27 11.89
C THR A 18 -1.56 3.72 13.19
N VAL A 19 -2.37 4.77 13.14
CA VAL A 19 -3.19 5.28 14.24
C VAL A 19 -4.31 4.29 14.57
N TRP A 20 -5.02 3.76 13.57
CA TRP A 20 -6.02 2.71 13.75
C TRP A 20 -5.42 1.46 14.41
N LEU A 21 -4.22 1.04 13.98
CA LEU A 21 -3.46 -0.07 14.57
C LEU A 21 -3.00 0.19 16.00
N ARG A 22 -2.81 1.46 16.39
CA ARG A 22 -2.29 1.86 17.71
C ARG A 22 -3.41 2.11 18.73
N GLU A 23 -4.52 2.72 18.31
CA GLU A 23 -5.68 3.00 19.17
C GLU A 23 -6.43 1.74 19.59
N HIS A 24 -6.29 0.64 18.85
CA HIS A 24 -6.94 -0.62 19.17
C HIS A 24 -6.01 -1.64 19.84
N ALA A 25 -4.77 -1.29 20.23
CA ALA A 25 -3.71 -2.25 20.55
C ALA A 25 -3.81 -2.98 21.90
N GLU A 26 -4.63 -2.54 22.85
CA GLU A 26 -4.56 -3.06 24.22
C GLU A 26 -5.31 -4.40 24.45
N THR A 27 -6.07 -4.89 23.45
CA THR A 27 -6.78 -6.19 23.48
C THR A 27 -6.49 -7.10 22.27
N ASN A 28 -5.54 -6.72 21.39
CA ASN A 28 -5.62 -7.04 19.96
C ASN A 28 -4.46 -7.80 19.33
N ASP A 29 -3.53 -8.39 20.07
CA ASP A 29 -2.41 -9.11 19.43
C ASP A 29 -2.87 -10.24 18.51
N GLU A 30 -3.94 -10.97 18.87
CA GLU A 30 -4.54 -11.96 17.99
C GLU A 30 -5.21 -11.35 16.76
N GLN A 31 -5.97 -10.27 16.92
CA GLN A 31 -6.65 -9.60 15.81
C GLN A 31 -5.65 -8.95 14.85
N LEU A 32 -4.61 -8.29 15.38
CA LEU A 32 -3.47 -7.78 14.60
C LEU A 32 -2.74 -8.93 13.90
N GLY A 33 -2.54 -10.06 14.59
CA GLY A 33 -1.94 -11.26 14.01
C GLY A 33 -2.76 -11.80 12.84
N ARG A 34 -4.09 -11.90 12.99
CA ARG A 34 -5.01 -12.30 11.92
C ARG A 34 -4.97 -11.31 10.76
N LEU A 35 -5.05 -10.01 11.02
CA LEU A 35 -4.99 -8.97 10.01
C LEU A 35 -3.67 -9.00 9.21
N ARG A 36 -2.54 -9.17 9.89
CA ARG A 36 -1.21 -9.29 9.24
C ARG A 36 -1.14 -10.53 8.35
N ARG A 37 -1.66 -11.68 8.81
CA ARG A 37 -1.72 -12.91 8.00
C ARG A 37 -2.61 -12.73 6.77
N ASN A 38 -3.79 -12.14 6.95
CA ASN A 38 -4.75 -11.90 5.87
C ASN A 38 -4.18 -10.89 4.85
N LEU A 39 -3.50 -9.84 5.30
CA LEU A 39 -2.80 -8.90 4.42
C LEU A 39 -1.70 -9.59 3.60
N ARG A 40 -0.90 -10.47 4.23
CA ARG A 40 0.14 -11.23 3.52
C ARG A 40 -0.48 -12.10 2.42
N GLN A 41 -1.52 -12.86 2.76
CA GLN A 41 -2.22 -13.71 1.79
C GLN A 41 -2.88 -12.87 0.67
N ALA A 42 -3.49 -11.74 0.99
CA ALA A 42 -4.07 -10.84 0.00
C ALA A 42 -3.00 -10.26 -0.93
N ARG A 43 -1.81 -9.88 -0.43
CA ARG A 43 -0.69 -9.43 -1.28
C ARG A 43 -0.23 -10.52 -2.25
N GLU A 44 -0.28 -11.79 -1.85
CA GLU A 44 0.14 -12.94 -2.66
C GLU A 44 -0.91 -13.38 -3.68
N ARG A 45 -2.20 -13.33 -3.32
CA ARG A 45 -3.30 -13.88 -4.13
C ARG A 45 -3.98 -12.83 -5.01
N GLU A 46 -4.16 -11.61 -4.50
CA GLU A 46 -5.06 -10.61 -5.11
C GLU A 46 -4.31 -9.58 -5.96
N LEU A 47 -3.01 -9.41 -5.71
CA LEU A 47 -2.17 -8.48 -6.46
C LEU A 47 -1.48 -9.17 -7.63
N THR A 48 -1.54 -8.51 -8.79
CA THR A 48 -0.71 -8.90 -9.93
C THR A 48 0.77 -8.71 -9.61
N ALA A 49 1.65 -9.42 -10.33
CA ALA A 49 3.10 -9.31 -10.15
C ALA A 49 3.59 -7.85 -10.20
N ARG A 50 3.05 -7.06 -11.14
CA ARG A 50 3.42 -5.65 -11.30
C ARG A 50 2.93 -4.77 -10.14
N GLN A 51 1.72 -5.03 -9.64
CA GLN A 51 1.19 -4.35 -8.46
C GLN A 51 2.03 -4.66 -7.22
N ARG A 52 2.36 -5.94 -7.00
CA ARG A 52 3.19 -6.39 -5.89
C ARG A 52 4.59 -5.78 -5.95
N GLN A 53 5.20 -5.76 -7.14
CA GLN A 53 6.53 -5.17 -7.35
C GLN A 53 6.55 -3.67 -7.01
N MET A 54 5.62 -2.88 -7.55
CA MET A 54 5.58 -1.44 -7.28
C MET A 54 5.26 -1.14 -5.80
N LEU A 55 4.39 -1.93 -5.19
CA LEU A 55 4.03 -1.79 -3.78
C LEU A 55 5.22 -2.15 -2.87
N ALA A 56 6.00 -3.17 -3.22
CA ALA A 56 7.22 -3.53 -2.50
C ALA A 56 8.31 -2.47 -2.63
N LEU A 57 8.53 -1.91 -3.83
CA LEU A 57 9.49 -0.81 -4.00
C LEU A 57 9.11 0.42 -3.18
N TYR A 58 7.81 0.71 -3.06
CA TYR A 58 7.32 1.86 -2.31
C TYR A 58 7.37 1.66 -0.79
N TYR A 59 6.73 0.60 -0.27
CA TYR A 59 6.60 0.39 1.18
C TYR A 59 7.77 -0.36 1.79
N ASP A 60 8.30 -1.38 1.10
CA ASP A 60 9.34 -2.25 1.66
C ASP A 60 10.74 -1.64 1.43
N GLN A 61 10.96 -0.91 0.33
CA GLN A 61 12.24 -0.24 0.01
C GLN A 61 12.22 1.29 0.18
N GLY A 62 11.08 1.88 0.58
CA GLY A 62 10.97 3.32 0.83
C GLY A 62 11.21 4.21 -0.40
N MET A 63 11.13 3.67 -1.61
CA MET A 63 11.42 4.44 -2.83
C MET A 63 10.29 5.44 -3.14
N LYS A 64 10.65 6.65 -3.55
CA LYS A 64 9.69 7.65 -4.05
C LYS A 64 9.13 7.23 -5.41
N MET A 65 7.91 7.67 -5.74
CA MET A 65 7.23 7.36 -7.01
C MET A 65 8.09 7.62 -8.26
N SER A 66 8.84 8.74 -8.27
CA SER A 66 9.73 9.11 -9.37
C SER A 66 10.96 8.19 -9.49
N GLN A 67 11.46 7.66 -8.37
CA GLN A 67 12.56 6.69 -8.36
C GLN A 67 12.08 5.34 -8.87
N ILE A 68 10.88 4.91 -8.46
CA ILE A 68 10.24 3.69 -8.96
C ILE A 68 9.99 3.79 -10.46
N ALA A 69 9.45 4.92 -10.92
CA ALA A 69 9.21 5.21 -12.33
C ALA A 69 10.47 5.04 -13.17
N ARG A 70 11.58 5.66 -12.72
CA ARG A 70 12.89 5.55 -13.36
C ARG A 70 13.43 4.12 -13.35
N LYS A 71 13.39 3.46 -12.20
CA LYS A 71 13.88 2.08 -12.03
C LYS A 71 13.14 1.08 -12.93
N LEU A 72 11.85 1.31 -13.15
CA LEU A 72 10.98 0.41 -13.88
C LEU A 72 10.73 0.82 -15.34
N GLY A 73 11.33 1.92 -15.81
CA GLY A 73 11.14 2.44 -17.17
C GLY A 73 9.69 2.86 -17.49
N VAL A 74 8.94 3.35 -16.50
CA VAL A 74 7.53 3.75 -16.66
C VAL A 74 7.28 5.17 -16.18
N ASN A 75 6.15 5.75 -16.55
CA ASN A 75 5.74 7.07 -16.07
C ASN A 75 5.36 7.06 -14.57
N SER A 76 5.65 8.14 -13.86
CA SER A 76 5.24 8.32 -12.45
C SER A 76 3.72 8.19 -12.25
N SER A 77 2.93 8.62 -13.23
CA SER A 77 1.48 8.47 -13.22
C SER A 77 1.03 7.00 -13.32
N THR A 78 1.80 6.16 -14.00
CA THR A 78 1.58 4.70 -14.03
C THR A 78 1.86 4.09 -12.67
N VAL A 79 2.95 4.50 -12.01
CA VAL A 79 3.30 4.02 -10.67
C VAL A 79 2.21 4.37 -9.67
N SER A 80 1.80 5.65 -9.63
CA SER A 80 0.74 6.13 -8.73
C SER A 80 -0.58 5.38 -8.94
N ARG A 81 -1.07 5.27 -10.19
CA ARG A 81 -2.30 4.54 -10.48
C ARG A 81 -2.21 3.04 -10.14
N THR A 82 -1.06 2.41 -10.38
CA THR A 82 -0.86 0.99 -10.06
C THR A 82 -0.88 0.75 -8.57
N ILE A 83 -0.21 1.59 -7.79
CA ILE A 83 -0.20 1.50 -6.33
C ILE A 83 -1.59 1.77 -5.75
N ARG A 84 -2.31 2.77 -6.27
CA ARG A 84 -3.71 3.04 -5.89
C ARG A 84 -4.60 1.82 -6.11
N ARG A 85 -4.56 1.23 -7.32
CA ARG A 85 -5.35 0.02 -7.64
C ARG A 85 -4.97 -1.17 -6.76
N ALA A 86 -3.67 -1.33 -6.45
CA ALA A 86 -3.21 -2.37 -5.55
C ALA A 86 -3.78 -2.18 -4.13
N ARG A 87 -3.79 -0.95 -3.62
CA ARG A 87 -4.39 -0.60 -2.32
C ARG A 87 -5.90 -0.84 -2.30
N GLU A 88 -6.62 -0.43 -3.35
CA GLU A 88 -8.06 -0.66 -3.47
C GLU A 88 -8.40 -2.16 -3.44
N ARG A 89 -7.59 -3.01 -4.10
CA ARG A 89 -7.73 -4.47 -4.03
C ARG A 89 -7.52 -5.00 -2.61
N LEU A 90 -6.41 -4.63 -1.97
CA LEU A 90 -6.12 -5.05 -0.60
C LEU A 90 -7.22 -4.59 0.38
N TYR A 91 -7.69 -3.36 0.25
CA TYR A 91 -8.76 -2.83 1.07
C TYR A 91 -10.05 -3.62 0.89
N ARG A 92 -10.46 -3.93 -0.35
CA ARG A 92 -11.66 -4.73 -0.62
C ARG A 92 -11.58 -6.11 0.02
N CYS A 93 -10.41 -6.75 -0.04
CA CYS A 93 -10.20 -8.07 0.53
C CYS A 93 -10.19 -8.06 2.07
N LEU A 94 -9.64 -7.01 2.68
CA LEU A 94 -9.56 -6.90 4.15
C LEU A 94 -10.83 -6.36 4.78
N ARG A 95 -11.59 -5.52 4.07
CA ARG A 95 -12.85 -4.93 4.56
C ARG A 95 -13.90 -5.96 4.96
N TYR A 96 -13.94 -7.10 4.26
CA TYR A 96 -14.89 -8.19 4.51
C TYR A 96 -14.20 -9.48 4.98
N GLY A 97 -12.89 -9.43 5.24
CA GLY A 97 -12.08 -10.59 5.61
C GLY A 97 -11.69 -10.65 7.09
N LEU A 98 -12.37 -9.87 7.94
CA LEU A 98 -12.23 -9.82 9.40
C LEU A 98 -13.40 -10.54 10.06
#